data_AF-A0A6B3KJV4-F1
#
_entry.id   AF-A0A6B3KJV4-F1
#
_cell.length_a   1.000
_cell.length_b   1.000
_cell.length_c   1.000
_cell.angle_alpha   90.00
_cell.angle_beta   90.00
_cell.angle_gamma   90.00
#
_symmetry.space_group_name_H-M   'P 1'
#
loop_
_entity.id
_entity.type
_entity.pdbx_description
1 polymer ?
#
loop_
_entity_poly.entity_id
_entity_poly.type
_entity_poly.pdbx_seq_one_letter_code
_entity_poly.pdbx_strand_id
1 'polypeptide(L)'
;MNDYDSSVTLAGQHGRDNGKNFQIREVPPVEMATFILRLLGAIRLEGVDDLRALMTPAEGVDEIDTVLRLLAGCDATATRALILDVLKYVMVAPDPQHPGMFRALRDDDIKELRTLGDIIGAFVRTHVMPGI
;
A
#
# COMPACT_ATOMS: atom_id res chain seq x y z
N MET A 1 22.45 -14.35 14.38
CA MET A 1 22.38 -13.61 13.11
C MET A 1 21.02 -12.94 13.13
N ASN A 2 20.96 -11.75 13.74
CA ASN A 2 19.73 -10.95 13.78
C ASN A 2 19.69 -10.22 12.44
N ASP A 3 19.03 -10.82 11.46
CA ASP A 3 18.53 -10.05 10.32
C ASP A 3 17.63 -8.97 10.92
N TYR A 4 17.97 -7.71 10.64
CA TYR A 4 17.10 -6.59 10.96
C TYR A 4 15.85 -6.75 10.09
N ASP A 5 14.88 -7.51 10.57
CA ASP A 5 13.58 -7.64 9.92
C ASP A 5 12.91 -6.27 9.97
N SER A 6 13.08 -5.51 8.89
CA SER A 6 12.59 -4.13 8.73
C SER A 6 11.09 -4.10 8.44
N SER A 7 10.35 -5.07 8.99
CA SER A 7 8.93 -5.22 8.78
C SER A 7 8.13 -4.20 9.57
N VAL A 8 7.08 -3.67 8.94
CA VAL A 8 6.16 -2.71 9.57
C VAL A 8 4.85 -3.41 9.86
N THR A 9 4.39 -3.35 11.12
CA THR A 9 3.10 -3.92 11.52
C THR A 9 2.06 -2.82 11.69
N LEU A 10 0.90 -3.01 11.09
CA LEU A 10 -0.28 -2.14 11.19
C LEU A 10 -1.41 -2.91 11.85
N ALA A 11 -2.06 -2.29 12.83
CA ALA A 11 -3.32 -2.81 13.36
C ALA A 11 -4.48 -2.37 12.47
N GLY A 12 -5.34 -3.30 12.07
CA GLY A 12 -6.61 -2.99 11.45
C GLY A 12 -7.51 -2.28 12.46
N GLN A 13 -8.01 -1.10 12.09
CA GLN A 13 -8.86 -0.26 12.95
C GLN A 13 -10.29 -0.11 12.44
N HIS A 14 -10.56 -0.60 11.23
CA HIS A 14 -11.79 -0.29 10.50
C HIS A 14 -12.68 -1.53 10.38
N GLY A 15 -13.96 -1.36 10.74
CA GLY A 15 -15.02 -2.32 10.46
C GLY A 15 -14.66 -3.77 10.81
N ARG A 16 -14.78 -4.66 9.82
CA ARG A 16 -14.54 -6.11 9.96
C ARG A 16 -13.05 -6.50 10.00
N ASP A 17 -12.17 -5.53 9.79
CA ASP A 17 -10.73 -5.72 9.92
C ASP A 17 -10.20 -5.29 11.29
N ASN A 18 -11.06 -4.77 12.16
CA ASN A 18 -10.68 -4.37 13.52
C ASN A 18 -10.13 -5.57 14.32
N GLY A 19 -8.95 -5.39 14.91
CA GLY A 19 -8.27 -6.40 15.72
C GLY A 19 -7.38 -7.36 14.92
N LYS A 20 -7.35 -7.28 13.59
CA LYS A 20 -6.35 -7.97 12.76
C LYS A 20 -5.04 -7.19 12.78
N ASN A 21 -3.90 -7.86 12.68
CA ASN A 21 -2.62 -7.22 12.41
C ASN A 21 -2.13 -7.56 11.01
N PHE A 22 -1.59 -6.58 10.31
CA PHE A 22 -1.00 -6.72 8.98
C PHE A 22 0.48 -6.38 9.05
N GLN A 23 1.35 -7.32 8.69
CA GLN A 23 2.78 -7.11 8.65
C GLN A 23 3.24 -6.97 7.21
N ILE A 24 3.85 -5.83 6.90
CA ILE A 24 4.49 -5.56 5.62
C ILE A 24 5.94 -5.97 5.73
N ARG A 25 6.34 -6.98 4.95
CA ARG A 25 7.70 -7.48 4.90
C ARG A 25 8.58 -6.61 4.00
N GLU A 26 9.88 -6.70 4.21
CA GLU A 26 10.87 -6.06 3.35
C GLU A 26 10.76 -6.58 1.92
N VAL A 27 10.84 -5.65 0.96
CA VAL A 27 10.87 -5.97 -0.47
C VAL A 27 12.30 -5.87 -1.00
N PRO A 28 12.80 -6.89 -1.72
CA PRO A 28 14.08 -6.83 -2.40
C PRO A 28 14.20 -5.59 -3.31
N PRO A 29 15.35 -4.88 -3.34
CA PRO A 29 15.52 -3.66 -4.11
C PRO A 29 15.20 -3.78 -5.61
N VAL A 30 15.50 -4.93 -6.22
CA VAL A 30 15.20 -5.19 -7.65
C VAL A 30 13.70 -5.27 -7.90
N GLU A 31 12.95 -5.89 -6.99
CA GLU A 31 11.50 -6.00 -7.08
C GLU A 31 10.85 -4.63 -6.85
N MET A 32 11.37 -3.85 -5.91
CA MET A 32 10.93 -2.48 -5.66
C MET A 32 11.20 -1.56 -6.85
N ALA A 33 12.39 -1.61 -7.45
CA ALA A 33 12.71 -0.83 -8.65
C ALA A 33 11.77 -1.17 -9.82
N THR A 34 11.47 -2.46 -10.01
CA THR A 34 10.54 -2.94 -11.04
C THR A 34 9.11 -2.45 -10.75
N PHE A 35 8.68 -2.49 -9.49
CA PHE A 35 7.40 -1.96 -9.05
C PHE A 35 7.26 -0.47 -9.38
N ILE A 36 8.28 0.34 -9.04
CA ILE A 36 8.27 1.79 -9.30
C ILE A 36 8.19 2.08 -10.80
N LEU A 37 8.99 1.39 -11.63
CA LEU A 37 8.93 1.58 -13.09
C LEU A 37 7.55 1.23 -13.67
N ARG A 38 6.92 0.15 -13.17
CA ARG A 38 5.57 -0.23 -13.58
C ARG A 38 4.51 0.75 -13.08
N LEU A 39 4.67 1.31 -11.87
CA LEU A 39 3.80 2.35 -11.35
C LEU A 39 3.88 3.62 -12.21
N LEU A 40 5.08 4.07 -12.55
CA LEU A 40 5.30 5.20 -13.46
C LEU A 40 4.77 4.93 -14.87
N GLY A 41 4.77 3.68 -15.34
CA GLY A 41 4.14 3.31 -16.61
C GLY A 41 2.62 3.23 -16.55
N ALA A 42 2.06 2.88 -15.38
CA ALA A 42 0.60 2.75 -15.18
C ALA A 42 -0.09 4.11 -14.98
N ILE A 43 0.64 5.09 -14.45
CA ILE A 43 0.19 6.47 -14.28
C ILE A 43 0.68 7.27 -15.50
N ARG A 44 -0.22 7.82 -16.32
CA ARG A 44 0.19 8.74 -17.40
C ARG A 44 1.01 9.90 -16.83
N LEU A 45 1.96 10.46 -17.58
CA LEU A 45 2.83 11.56 -17.12
C LEU A 45 2.06 12.74 -16.49
N GLU A 46 0.86 13.05 -16.99
CA GLU A 46 -0.03 14.09 -16.42
C GLU A 46 -0.51 13.76 -14.99
N GLY A 47 -0.64 12.48 -14.65
CA GLY A 47 -1.02 12.01 -13.31
C GLY A 47 0.13 12.00 -12.30
N VAL A 48 1.38 12.27 -12.71
CA VAL A 48 2.52 12.35 -11.77
C VAL A 48 2.39 13.57 -10.87
N ASP A 49 1.92 14.69 -11.40
CA ASP A 49 1.67 15.91 -10.62
C ASP A 49 0.46 15.74 -9.68
N ASP A 50 -0.60 15.07 -10.13
CA ASP A 50 -1.74 14.70 -9.27
C ASP A 50 -1.33 13.73 -8.16
N LEU A 51 -0.51 12.71 -8.47
CA LEU A 51 0.04 11.81 -7.47
C LEU A 51 0.87 12.57 -6.42
N ARG A 52 1.71 13.50 -6.89
CA ARG A 52 2.52 14.34 -6.00
C ARG A 52 1.65 15.24 -5.12
N ALA A 53 0.57 15.79 -5.65
CA ALA A 53 -0.40 16.59 -4.91
C ALA A 53 -1.12 15.78 -3.82
N LEU A 54 -1.41 14.49 -4.05
CA LEU A 54 -1.96 13.60 -3.02
C LEU A 54 -0.94 13.22 -1.94
N MET A 55 0.34 13.13 -2.30
CA MET A 55 1.42 12.81 -1.36
C MET A 55 1.84 14.01 -0.51
N THR A 56 1.59 15.23 -0.97
CA THR A 56 1.85 16.48 -0.25
C THR A 56 0.68 17.44 -0.47
N PRO A 57 -0.46 17.24 0.23
CA PRO A 57 -1.65 18.05 0.02
C PRO A 57 -1.37 19.52 0.37
N ALA A 58 -1.63 20.42 -0.56
CA ALA A 58 -1.63 21.85 -0.28
C ALA A 58 -2.98 22.28 0.30
N GLU A 59 -2.99 23.28 1.19
CA GLU A 59 -4.24 23.84 1.73
C GLU A 59 -5.16 24.32 0.60
N GLY A 60 -6.42 23.87 0.61
CA GLY A 60 -7.44 24.29 -0.35
C GLY A 60 -7.54 23.44 -1.64
N VAL A 61 -6.77 22.36 -1.76
CA VAL A 61 -6.92 21.41 -2.88
C VAL A 61 -8.09 20.47 -2.62
N ASP A 62 -8.95 20.29 -3.63
CA ASP A 62 -9.97 19.24 -3.62
C ASP A 62 -9.31 17.87 -3.85
N GLU A 63 -9.13 17.14 -2.75
CA GLU A 63 -8.55 15.79 -2.76
C GLU A 63 -9.37 14.82 -3.61
N ILE A 64 -10.70 14.97 -3.65
CA ILE A 64 -11.58 14.07 -4.41
C ILE A 64 -11.36 14.29 -5.91
N ASP A 65 -11.34 15.55 -6.35
CA ASP A 65 -11.10 15.88 -7.76
C ASP A 65 -9.71 15.43 -8.23
N THR A 66 -8.70 15.57 -7.36
CA THR A 66 -7.33 15.10 -7.62
C THR A 66 -7.26 13.57 -7.72
N VAL A 67 -7.95 12.84 -6.84
CA VAL A 67 -8.07 11.38 -6.92
C VAL A 67 -8.80 10.97 -8.21
N LEU A 68 -9.88 11.65 -8.59
CA LEU A 68 -10.64 11.33 -9.80
C LEU A 68 -9.82 11.55 -11.08
N ARG A 69 -9.05 12.65 -11.16
CA ARG A 69 -8.11 12.88 -12.27
C ARG A 69 -7.04 11.79 -12.36
N LEU A 70 -6.44 11.45 -11.22
CA LEU A 70 -5.44 10.39 -11.17
C LEU A 70 -6.02 9.05 -11.63
N LEU A 71 -7.21 8.68 -11.15
CA LEU A 71 -7.89 7.44 -11.53
C LEU A 71 -8.29 7.42 -13.02
N ALA A 72 -8.72 8.56 -13.58
CA ALA A 72 -9.08 8.66 -14.99
C ALA A 72 -7.87 8.44 -15.93
N GLY A 73 -6.67 8.76 -15.47
CA GLY A 73 -5.42 8.57 -16.20
C GLY A 73 -4.79 7.18 -16.05
N CYS A 74 -5.26 6.35 -15.12
CA CYS A 74 -4.64 5.06 -14.80
C CYS A 74 -5.09 3.92 -15.72
N ASP A 75 -4.15 3.04 -16.10
CA ASP A 75 -4.50 1.72 -16.63
C ASP A 75 -4.97 0.82 -15.47
N ALA A 76 -6.28 0.56 -15.40
CA ALA A 76 -6.89 -0.25 -14.36
C ALA A 76 -6.30 -1.66 -14.24
N THR A 77 -5.88 -2.27 -15.36
CA THR A 77 -5.28 -3.61 -15.37
C THR A 77 -3.88 -3.57 -14.77
N ALA A 78 -3.08 -2.57 -15.17
CA ALA A 78 -1.74 -2.37 -14.62
C ALA A 78 -1.78 -2.02 -13.14
N THR A 79 -2.68 -1.12 -12.73
CA THR A 79 -2.89 -0.73 -11.33
C THR A 79 -3.32 -1.90 -10.47
N ARG A 80 -4.26 -2.75 -10.96
CA ARG A 80 -4.64 -3.97 -10.24
C ARG A 80 -3.44 -4.91 -10.04
N ALA A 81 -2.62 -5.09 -11.08
CA ALA A 81 -1.43 -5.93 -10.97
C ALA A 81 -0.43 -5.38 -9.93
N LEU A 82 -0.25 -4.06 -9.86
CA LEU A 82 0.59 -3.41 -8.86
C LEU A 82 0.06 -3.60 -7.44
N ILE A 83 -1.25 -3.43 -7.22
CA ILE A 83 -1.87 -3.69 -5.92
C ILE A 83 -1.62 -5.14 -5.47
N LEU A 84 -1.81 -6.10 -6.37
CA LEU A 84 -1.56 -7.51 -6.07
C LEU A 84 -0.09 -7.79 -5.76
N ASP A 85 0.84 -7.09 -6.43
CA ASP A 85 2.26 -7.21 -6.13
C ASP A 85 2.58 -6.71 -4.71
N VAL A 86 2.01 -5.58 -4.29
CA VAL A 86 2.13 -5.09 -2.89
C VAL A 86 1.63 -6.14 -1.90
N LEU A 87 0.45 -6.71 -2.15
CA LEU A 87 -0.19 -7.65 -1.22
C LEU A 87 0.59 -8.97 -1.04
N LYS A 88 1.49 -9.34 -1.96
CA LYS A 88 2.38 -10.50 -1.79
C LYS A 88 3.35 -10.37 -0.62
N TYR A 89 3.71 -9.14 -0.24
CA TYR A 89 4.62 -8.86 0.88
C TYR A 89 3.86 -8.59 2.18
N VAL A 90 2.53 -8.73 2.17
CA VAL A 90 1.69 -8.53 3.35
C VAL A 90 1.34 -9.88 3.97
N MET A 91 1.60 -9.98 5.26
CA MET A 91 1.16 -11.08 6.11
C MET A 91 0.04 -10.59 7.02
N VAL A 92 -0.81 -11.50 7.49
CA VAL A 92 -1.91 -11.19 8.39
C VAL A 92 -1.91 -12.10 9.62
N ALA A 93 -2.12 -11.53 10.79
CA ALA A 93 -2.58 -12.21 11.99
C ALA A 93 -4.06 -11.86 12.18
N PRO A 94 -5.00 -12.75 11.76
CA PRO A 94 -6.42 -12.41 11.70
C PRO A 94 -7.15 -12.57 13.03
N ASP A 95 -6.54 -13.28 13.99
CA ASP A 95 -7.12 -13.55 15.30
C ASP A 95 -6.54 -12.59 16.36
N PRO A 96 -7.36 -11.69 16.94
CA PRO A 96 -6.91 -10.77 17.99
C PRO A 96 -6.39 -11.47 19.24
N GLN A 97 -6.79 -12.73 19.49
CA GLN A 97 -6.31 -13.51 20.63
C GLN A 97 -4.90 -14.07 20.38
N HIS A 98 -4.47 -14.14 19.12
CA HIS A 98 -3.16 -14.64 18.70
C HIS A 98 -2.45 -13.63 17.77
N PRO A 99 -2.16 -12.40 18.25
CA PRO A 99 -1.73 -11.28 17.41
C PRO A 99 -0.36 -11.44 16.76
N GLY A 100 0.43 -12.43 17.18
CA GLY A 100 1.75 -12.76 16.62
C GLY A 100 1.75 -13.90 15.61
N MET A 101 0.62 -14.55 15.35
CA MET A 101 0.54 -15.66 14.40
C MET A 101 0.25 -15.15 12.98
N PHE A 102 1.31 -14.71 12.30
CA PHE A 102 1.23 -14.24 10.93
C PHE A 102 1.20 -15.38 9.92
N ARG A 103 0.36 -15.23 8.89
CA ARG A 103 0.32 -16.09 7.70
C ARG A 103 0.19 -15.26 6.43
N ALA A 104 0.40 -15.90 5.28
CA ALA A 104 0.15 -15.28 3.99
C ALA A 104 -1.30 -14.75 3.90
N LEU A 105 -1.43 -13.56 3.33
CA LEU A 105 -2.71 -12.91 3.07
C LEU A 105 -3.52 -13.72 2.04
N ARG A 106 -4.82 -13.87 2.29
CA ARG A 106 -5.81 -14.41 1.36
C ARG A 106 -6.65 -13.28 0.79
N ASP A 107 -7.24 -13.50 -0.38
CA ASP A 107 -8.06 -12.51 -1.09
C ASP A 107 -9.19 -11.92 -0.25
N ASP A 108 -9.67 -12.67 0.74
CA ASP A 108 -10.78 -12.27 1.59
C ASP A 108 -10.35 -11.77 2.98
N ASP A 109 -9.05 -11.67 3.28
CA ASP A 109 -8.60 -11.25 4.62
C ASP A 109 -8.76 -9.74 4.85
N ILE A 110 -8.68 -8.92 3.81
CA ILE A 110 -8.97 -7.48 3.88
C ILE A 110 -10.43 -7.30 3.50
N LYS A 111 -11.25 -6.87 4.45
CA LYS A 111 -12.70 -6.66 4.25
C LYS A 111 -13.04 -5.21 4.01
N GLU A 112 -12.20 -4.26 4.41
CA GLU A 112 -12.45 -2.82 4.32
C GLU A 112 -11.49 -2.13 3.34
N LEU A 113 -12.06 -1.33 2.43
CA LEU A 113 -11.27 -0.55 1.46
C LEU A 113 -10.31 0.43 2.16
N ARG A 114 -10.71 0.98 3.31
CA ARG A 114 -9.85 1.86 4.09
C ARG A 114 -8.59 1.14 4.57
N THR A 115 -8.74 -0.07 5.09
CA THR A 115 -7.62 -0.92 5.51
C THR A 115 -6.68 -1.23 4.36
N LEU A 116 -7.21 -1.51 3.16
CA LEU A 116 -6.38 -1.66 1.96
C LEU A 116 -5.57 -0.38 1.68
N GLY A 117 -6.21 0.79 1.77
CA GLY A 117 -5.56 2.09 1.61
C GLY A 117 -4.44 2.33 2.62
N ASP A 118 -4.66 2.02 3.89
CA ASP A 118 -3.66 2.18 4.95
C ASP A 118 -2.44 1.27 4.73
N ILE A 119 -2.67 0.02 4.32
CA ILE A 119 -1.62 -0.96 3.98
C ILE A 119 -0.78 -0.48 2.79
N ILE A 120 -1.42 -0.07 1.70
CA ILE A 120 -0.72 0.45 0.51
C ILE A 120 0.06 1.72 0.88
N GLY A 121 -0.54 2.64 1.62
CA GLY A 121 0.11 3.87 2.06
C GLY A 121 1.34 3.61 2.93
N ALA A 122 1.25 2.64 3.85
CA ALA A 122 2.40 2.23 4.66
C ALA A 122 3.49 1.56 3.80
N PHE A 123 3.13 0.69 2.86
CA PHE A 123 4.08 0.06 1.95
C PHE A 123 4.91 1.10 1.18
N VAL A 124 4.24 2.10 0.61
CA VAL A 124 4.89 3.19 -0.13
C VAL A 124 5.80 4.01 0.78
N ARG A 125 5.34 4.41 1.98
CA ARG A 125 6.17 5.18 2.92
C ARG A 125 7.44 4.43 3.32
N THR A 126 7.32 3.14 3.62
CA THR A 126 8.44 2.32 4.10
C THR A 126 9.49 2.08 3.00
N HIS A 127 9.07 1.88 1.76
CA HIS A 127 9.98 1.40 0.71
C HIS A 127 10.30 2.42 -0.39
N VAL A 128 9.45 3.43 -0.60
CA VAL A 128 9.60 4.42 -1.69
C VAL A 128 10.03 5.78 -1.14
N MET A 129 9.63 6.12 0.09
CA MET A 129 9.92 7.42 0.70
C MET A 129 10.82 7.34 1.96
N PRO A 130 11.91 6.54 1.98
CA PRO A 130 12.75 6.49 3.18
C PRO A 130 13.51 7.83 3.32
N GLY A 131 13.03 8.73 4.18
CA GLY A 131 13.74 9.98 4.50
C GLY A 131 12.90 11.24 4.79
N ILE A 132 11.82 11.14 5.57
CA ILE A 132 11.35 12.26 6.41
C ILE A 132 11.38 11.79 7.87
#